data_AF-A0A4E0R4W2-F1
#
_entry.id   AF-A0A4E0R4W2-F1
#
_cell.length_a   1.000
_cell.length_b   1.000
_cell.length_c   1.000
_cell.angle_alpha   90.00
_cell.angle_beta   90.00
_cell.angle_gamma   90.00
#
_symmetry.space_group_name_H-M   'P 1'
#
loop_
_entity.id
_entity.type
_entity.pdbx_description
1 polymer ?
#
loop_
_entity_poly.entity_id
_entity_poly.type
_entity_poly.pdbx_seq_one_letter_code
_entity_poly.pdbx_strand_id
1 'polypeptide(L)'
;MLSNRVLGLRRSVANVVGISKRYLNLQEYQCKKLMSDYDVNVQRFMMVREPADVNKIRSSFKVREFVIKAQILAGGRGKGVFRDGFKGGVHLTKDPNAMAELAQKMLGNYLVTKQTPPNGVLVNNVSFGTCYYFSHSMSLLLLQSSYVTSADDLPTITGSVKYR
;
A
#
# COMPACT_ATOMS: atom_id res chain seq x y z
N MET A 1 -61.09 -35.33 -12.32
CA MET A 1 -59.62 -35.17 -12.40
C MET A 1 -59.33 -34.18 -13.51
N LEU A 2 -58.77 -33.00 -13.21
CA LEU A 2 -57.91 -32.21 -14.10
C LEU A 2 -57.34 -31.05 -13.28
N SER A 3 -56.01 -31.01 -13.26
CA SER A 3 -55.15 -30.29 -12.31
C SER A 3 -54.83 -28.89 -12.82
N ASN A 4 -55.21 -27.85 -12.09
CA ASN A 4 -54.68 -26.49 -12.30
C ASN A 4 -53.54 -26.24 -11.31
N ARG A 5 -52.32 -26.68 -11.68
CA ARG A 5 -51.09 -26.15 -11.08
C ARG A 5 -50.76 -24.84 -11.77
N VAL A 6 -50.97 -23.74 -11.07
CA VAL A 6 -50.39 -22.44 -11.41
C VAL A 6 -48.87 -22.59 -11.28
N LEU A 7 -48.19 -22.82 -12.40
CA LEU A 7 -46.73 -22.74 -12.51
C LEU A 7 -46.36 -21.26 -12.34
N GLY A 8 -46.12 -20.86 -11.10
CA GLY A 8 -45.46 -19.59 -10.79
C GLY A 8 -44.10 -19.57 -11.45
N LEU A 9 -43.98 -18.82 -12.55
CA LEU A 9 -42.74 -18.59 -13.25
C LEU A 9 -41.82 -17.79 -12.32
N ARG A 10 -41.05 -18.48 -11.47
CA ARG A 10 -39.94 -17.88 -10.74
C ARG A 10 -38.94 -17.42 -11.80
N ARG A 11 -38.93 -16.12 -12.11
CA ARG A 11 -37.83 -15.49 -12.84
C ARG A 11 -36.58 -15.80 -12.05
N SER A 12 -35.74 -16.69 -12.57
CA SER A 12 -34.36 -16.84 -12.12
C SER A 12 -33.69 -15.50 -12.36
N VAL A 13 -33.63 -14.66 -11.32
CA VAL A 13 -32.77 -13.49 -11.31
C VAL A 13 -31.36 -14.06 -11.27
N ALA A 14 -30.76 -14.22 -12.45
CA ALA A 14 -29.35 -14.53 -12.55
C ALA A 14 -28.63 -13.42 -11.78
N ASN A 15 -28.06 -13.75 -10.62
CA ASN A 15 -27.17 -12.88 -9.87
C ASN A 15 -25.94 -12.63 -10.75
N VAL A 16 -26.01 -11.62 -11.61
CA VAL A 16 -24.84 -11.06 -12.27
C VAL A 16 -24.09 -10.32 -11.17
N VAL A 17 -23.28 -11.05 -10.42
CA VAL A 17 -22.27 -10.47 -9.54
C VAL A 17 -21.26 -9.81 -10.46
N GLY A 18 -21.55 -8.58 -10.87
CA GLY A 18 -20.61 -7.74 -11.61
C GLY A 18 -19.40 -7.53 -10.73
N ILE A 19 -18.30 -8.22 -11.04
CA ILE A 19 -17.04 -7.99 -10.34
C ILE A 19 -16.66 -6.53 -10.59
N SER A 20 -16.73 -5.71 -9.54
CA SER A 20 -16.33 -4.31 -9.59
C SER A 20 -14.88 -4.22 -10.06
N LYS A 21 -14.66 -3.75 -11.30
CA LYS A 21 -13.31 -3.50 -11.82
C LYS A 21 -12.71 -2.32 -11.07
N ARG A 22 -11.54 -2.53 -10.45
CA ARG A 22 -10.80 -1.49 -9.73
C ARG A 22 -9.80 -0.84 -10.69
N TYR A 23 -10.00 0.44 -11.00
CA TYR A 23 -9.13 1.21 -11.90
C TYR A 23 -8.09 2.06 -11.16
N LEU A 24 -8.02 1.98 -9.83
CA LEU A 24 -7.19 2.83 -9.01
C LEU A 24 -6.09 2.04 -8.31
N ASN A 25 -4.85 2.42 -8.56
CA ASN A 25 -3.68 1.98 -7.80
C ASN A 25 -2.98 3.21 -7.24
N LEU A 26 -2.84 3.27 -5.92
CA LEU A 26 -2.13 4.34 -5.22
C LEU A 26 -0.76 3.82 -4.74
N GLN A 27 0.26 4.65 -4.86
CA GLN A 27 1.56 4.40 -4.25
C GLN A 27 1.49 4.55 -2.73
N GLU A 28 2.44 3.94 -2.01
CA GLU A 28 2.49 3.97 -0.54
C GLU A 28 2.43 5.41 0.00
N TYR A 29 3.16 6.34 -0.62
CA TYR A 29 3.16 7.74 -0.20
C TYR A 29 1.80 8.43 -0.41
N GLN A 30 1.05 8.07 -1.46
CA GLN A 30 -0.27 8.65 -1.76
C GLN A 30 -1.29 8.18 -0.73
N CYS A 31 -1.30 6.88 -0.43
CA CYS A 31 -2.15 6.33 0.63
C CYS A 31 -1.83 6.97 1.98
N LYS A 32 -0.54 7.06 2.34
CA LYS A 32 -0.12 7.68 3.61
C LYS A 32 -0.51 9.14 3.71
N LYS A 33 -0.35 9.91 2.62
CA LYS A 33 -0.77 11.31 2.58
C LYS A 33 -2.28 11.42 2.78
N LEU A 34 -3.07 10.66 2.02
CA LEU A 34 -4.53 10.64 2.17
C LEU A 34 -4.95 10.29 3.60
N MET A 35 -4.33 9.28 4.21
CA MET A 35 -4.60 8.91 5.60
C MET A 35 -4.25 10.03 6.57
N SER A 36 -3.09 10.68 6.38
CA SER A 36 -2.66 11.82 7.20
C SER A 36 -3.57 13.04 7.08
N ASP A 37 -4.11 13.31 5.88
CA ASP A 37 -5.02 14.43 5.63
C ASP A 37 -6.36 14.26 6.36
N TYR A 38 -6.67 13.03 6.82
CA TYR A 38 -7.85 12.69 7.63
C TYR A 38 -7.45 12.24 9.06
N ASP A 39 -6.35 12.80 9.59
CA ASP A 39 -5.88 12.60 10.98
C ASP A 39 -5.57 11.16 11.40
N VAL A 40 -5.40 10.25 10.44
CA VAL A 40 -4.92 8.90 10.74
C VAL A 40 -3.41 8.96 10.96
N ASN A 41 -2.97 8.50 12.13
CA ASN A 41 -1.55 8.48 12.48
C ASN A 41 -0.76 7.58 11.52
N VAL A 42 0.09 8.19 10.71
CA VAL A 42 0.98 7.51 9.77
C VAL A 42 2.45 7.79 10.08
N GLN A 43 3.31 6.88 9.67
CA GLN A 43 4.76 7.07 9.74
C GLN A 43 5.15 8.37 9.04
N ARG A 44 5.84 9.27 9.76
CA ARG A 44 6.40 10.51 9.17
C ARG A 44 7.32 10.15 8.01
N PHE A 45 7.12 10.83 6.88
CA PHE A 45 7.91 10.59 5.68
C PHE A 45 8.11 11.88 4.86
N MET A 46 9.14 11.86 4.02
CA MET A 46 9.47 12.88 3.03
C MET A 46 9.69 12.20 1.69
N MET A 47 9.23 12.82 0.61
CA MET A 47 9.37 12.29 -0.74
C MET A 47 10.48 13.03 -1.47
N VAL A 48 11.29 12.28 -2.22
CA VAL A 48 12.43 12.78 -3.00
C VAL A 48 12.29 12.35 -4.44
N ARG A 49 12.45 13.30 -5.35
CA ARG A 49 12.49 13.09 -6.79
C ARG A 49 13.90 13.23 -7.35
N GLU A 50 14.69 14.10 -6.73
CA GLU A 50 16.06 14.39 -7.14
C GLU A 50 17.03 14.14 -5.98
N PRO A 51 18.22 13.54 -6.24
CA PRO A 51 19.21 13.33 -5.19
C PRO A 51 19.61 14.61 -4.42
N ALA A 52 19.54 15.77 -5.08
CA ALA A 52 19.85 17.08 -4.47
C ALA A 52 18.89 17.45 -3.32
N ASP A 53 17.64 17.00 -3.36
CA ASP A 53 16.64 17.31 -2.32
C ASP A 53 16.91 16.59 -1.00
N VAL A 54 17.74 15.54 -1.01
CA VAL A 54 18.11 14.80 0.21
C VAL A 54 18.81 15.70 1.23
N ASN A 55 19.60 16.67 0.77
CA ASN A 55 20.29 17.62 1.65
C ASN A 55 19.31 18.49 2.45
N LYS A 56 18.16 18.85 1.86
CA LYS A 56 17.11 19.61 2.56
C LYS A 56 16.45 18.76 3.64
N ILE A 57 16.19 17.49 3.33
CA ILE A 57 15.60 16.53 4.28
C ILE A 57 16.53 16.26 5.45
N ARG A 58 17.84 16.15 5.20
CA ARG A 58 18.83 15.95 6.27
C ARG A 58 18.74 17.03 7.36
N SER A 59 18.47 18.27 6.98
CA SER A 59 18.38 19.40 7.92
C SER A 59 17.05 19.43 8.68
N SER A 60 15.93 19.10 8.02
CA SER A 60 14.59 19.21 8.61
C SER A 60 14.12 17.93 9.32
N PHE A 61 14.62 16.77 8.91
CA PHE A 61 14.13 15.46 9.34
C PHE A 61 15.12 14.77 10.29
N LYS A 62 15.19 15.28 11.52
CA LYS A 62 16.09 14.76 12.56
C LYS A 62 15.50 13.53 13.25
N VAL A 63 15.89 12.34 12.82
CA VAL A 63 15.45 11.07 13.40
C VAL A 63 16.64 10.14 13.65
N ARG A 64 16.50 9.19 14.58
CA ARG A 64 17.59 8.27 14.97
C ARG A 64 17.96 7.28 13.87
N GLU A 65 16.97 6.88 13.08
CA GLU A 65 17.14 5.90 12.01
C GLU A 65 16.11 6.16 10.92
N PHE A 66 16.56 6.01 9.67
CA PHE A 66 15.82 6.29 8.46
C PHE A 66 15.48 4.99 7.75
N VAL A 67 14.29 4.92 7.18
CA VAL A 67 13.90 3.91 6.20
C VAL A 67 13.76 4.57 4.83
N ILE A 68 14.44 4.01 3.85
CA ILE A 68 14.48 4.49 2.46
C ILE A 68 13.75 3.46 1.62
N LYS A 69 12.71 3.87 0.90
CA LYS A 69 11.87 2.97 0.11
C LYS A 69 11.68 3.50 -1.31
N ALA A 70 12.00 2.66 -2.29
CA ALA A 70 11.63 2.89 -3.68
C ALA A 70 10.10 2.89 -3.83
N GLN A 71 9.57 3.88 -4.54
CA GLN A 71 8.15 4.01 -4.80
C GLN A 71 7.81 3.43 -6.18
N ILE A 72 7.29 2.20 -6.18
CA ILE A 72 6.75 1.51 -7.37
C ILE A 72 5.41 0.85 -7.03
N LEU A 73 4.56 0.67 -8.05
CA LEU A 73 3.29 -0.04 -7.94
C LEU A 73 3.48 -1.55 -8.04
N ALA A 74 4.36 -2.09 -7.20
CA ALA A 74 4.57 -3.53 -7.05
C ALA A 74 5.06 -3.85 -5.63
N GLY A 75 4.69 -5.03 -5.15
CA GLY A 75 5.22 -5.59 -3.90
C GLY A 75 6.59 -6.24 -4.08
N GLY A 76 7.10 -6.81 -2.98
CA GLY A 76 8.38 -7.52 -2.99
C GLY A 76 9.62 -6.62 -3.08
N ARG A 77 9.46 -5.30 -2.94
CA ARG A 77 10.54 -4.29 -3.04
C ARG A 77 11.78 -4.64 -2.23
N GLY A 78 11.64 -5.09 -0.98
CA GLY A 78 12.78 -5.42 -0.11
C GLY A 78 13.68 -6.55 -0.62
N LYS A 79 13.14 -7.49 -1.41
CA LYS A 79 13.91 -8.57 -2.06
C LYS A 79 14.15 -8.30 -3.55
N GLY A 80 13.79 -7.11 -4.03
CA GLY A 80 14.01 -6.71 -5.42
C GLY A 80 15.48 -6.44 -5.69
N VAL A 81 15.84 -6.48 -6.96
CA VAL A 81 17.19 -6.20 -7.45
C VAL A 81 17.07 -5.16 -8.55
N PHE A 82 17.89 -4.12 -8.48
CA PHE A 82 18.01 -3.13 -9.53
C PHE A 82 18.84 -3.66 -10.69
N ARG A 83 18.68 -3.08 -11.88
CA ARG A 83 19.37 -3.56 -13.09
C ARG A 83 20.89 -3.46 -13.02
N ASP A 84 21.42 -2.49 -12.28
CA ASP A 84 22.85 -2.30 -12.02
C ASP A 84 23.41 -3.31 -10.99
N GLY A 85 22.58 -4.21 -10.47
CA GLY A 85 22.95 -5.20 -9.46
C GLY A 85 22.78 -4.72 -8.02
N PHE A 86 22.33 -3.47 -7.79
CA PHE A 86 22.04 -2.98 -6.46
C PHE A 86 20.86 -3.76 -5.84
N LYS A 87 21.01 -4.26 -4.62
CA LYS A 87 20.05 -5.19 -4.00
C LYS A 87 19.19 -4.48 -2.97
N GLY A 88 17.88 -4.66 -3.10
CA GLY A 88 16.87 -4.17 -2.16
C GLY A 88 16.29 -2.82 -2.58
N GLY A 89 14.97 -2.74 -2.67
CA GLY A 89 14.23 -1.48 -2.82
C GLY A 89 13.85 -0.84 -1.48
N VAL A 90 14.31 -1.41 -0.36
CA VAL A 90 14.05 -0.93 1.01
C VAL A 90 15.34 -1.04 1.82
N HIS A 91 15.86 0.09 2.31
CA HIS A 91 17.08 0.16 3.09
C HIS A 91 16.85 0.90 4.41
N LEU A 92 17.60 0.51 5.43
CA LEU A 92 17.65 1.15 6.73
C LEU A 92 19.03 1.77 6.91
N THR A 93 19.10 3.00 7.39
CA THR A 93 20.37 3.66 7.70
C THR A 93 20.21 4.54 8.93
N LYS A 94 21.25 4.59 9.76
CA LYS A 94 21.39 5.56 10.85
C LYS A 94 22.25 6.76 10.45
N ASP A 95 23.06 6.60 9.41
CA ASP A 95 23.93 7.65 8.89
C ASP A 95 23.16 8.51 7.88
N PRO A 96 23.02 9.83 8.14
CA PRO A 96 22.42 10.75 7.20
C PRO A 96 23.22 10.95 5.91
N ASN A 97 24.52 10.69 5.89
CA ASN A 97 25.34 10.85 4.68
C ASN A 97 25.05 9.74 3.66
N ALA A 98 24.84 8.50 4.14
CA ALA A 98 24.45 7.37 3.30
C ALA A 98 23.07 7.56 2.61
N MET A 99 22.23 8.50 3.08
CA MET A 99 20.92 8.76 2.48
C MET A 99 21.01 9.20 1.01
N ALA A 100 21.96 10.08 0.69
CA ALA A 100 22.12 10.64 -0.65
C ALA A 100 22.59 9.55 -1.64
N GLU A 101 23.58 8.76 -1.23
CA GLU A 101 24.10 7.65 -2.03
C GLU A 101 23.03 6.59 -2.32
N LEU A 102 22.23 6.24 -1.31
CA LEU A 102 21.14 5.27 -1.46
C LEU A 102 20.05 5.80 -2.39
N ALA A 103 19.67 7.08 -2.27
CA ALA A 103 18.72 7.69 -3.21
C ALA A 103 19.26 7.72 -4.64
N GLN A 104 20.53 8.05 -4.84
CA GLN A 104 21.14 8.10 -6.17
C GLN A 104 21.16 6.74 -6.87
N LYS A 105 21.40 5.64 -6.12
CA LYS A 105 21.36 4.27 -6.67
C LYS A 105 19.94 3.82 -7.05
N MET A 106 18.93 4.36 -6.38
CA MET A 106 17.53 4.00 -6.62
C MET A 106 16.88 4.86 -7.70
N LEU A 107 17.03 6.18 -7.63
CA LEU A 107 16.35 7.13 -8.52
C LEU A 107 16.85 6.98 -9.96
N GLY A 108 15.92 6.94 -10.91
CA GLY A 108 16.23 6.78 -12.33
C GLY A 108 16.65 5.36 -12.73
N ASN A 109 16.69 4.42 -11.78
CA ASN A 109 17.03 3.03 -12.01
C ASN A 109 15.77 2.13 -12.06
N TYR A 110 15.90 0.93 -12.60
CA TYR A 110 14.81 -0.03 -12.75
C TYR A 110 14.88 -1.10 -11.67
N LEU A 111 13.85 -1.18 -10.84
CA LEU A 111 13.72 -2.20 -9.80
C LEU A 111 12.96 -3.42 -10.34
N VAL A 112 13.60 -4.58 -10.29
CA VAL A 112 13.01 -5.88 -10.62
C VAL A 112 12.60 -6.59 -9.33
N THR A 113 11.34 -6.99 -9.24
CA THR A 113 10.82 -7.86 -8.17
C THR A 113 10.10 -9.05 -8.79
N LYS A 114 9.69 -10.03 -7.96
CA LYS A 114 8.87 -11.17 -8.43
C LYS A 114 7.54 -10.77 -9.06
N GLN A 115 7.06 -9.56 -8.78
CA GLN A 115 5.74 -9.06 -9.21
C GLN A 115 5.84 -8.03 -10.35
N THR A 116 7.05 -7.58 -10.70
CA THR A 116 7.26 -6.67 -11.83
C THR A 116 7.53 -7.46 -13.11
N PRO A 117 7.40 -6.84 -14.29
CA PRO A 117 7.91 -7.41 -15.53
C PRO A 117 9.41 -7.75 -15.44
N PRO A 118 9.95 -8.61 -16.34
CA PRO A 118 11.38 -8.94 -16.37
C PRO A 118 12.28 -7.71 -16.50
N ASN A 119 11.77 -6.67 -17.16
CA ASN A 119 12.46 -5.40 -17.36
C ASN A 119 12.45 -4.50 -16.10
N GLY A 120 11.73 -4.86 -15.04
CA GLY A 120 11.55 -4.04 -13.85
C GLY A 120 10.68 -2.82 -14.08
N VAL A 121 10.57 -1.99 -13.03
CA VAL A 121 9.82 -0.73 -13.06
C VAL A 121 10.76 0.42 -12.71
N LEU A 122 10.68 1.50 -13.47
CA LEU A 122 11.45 2.72 -13.23
C LEU A 122 11.08 3.34 -11.89
N VAL A 123 12.09 3.65 -11.07
CA VAL A 123 11.92 4.32 -9.78
C VAL A 123 12.12 5.82 -9.96
N ASN A 124 11.02 6.57 -10.09
CA ASN A 124 11.04 8.02 -10.20
C ASN A 124 11.01 8.76 -8.87
N ASN A 125 10.56 8.09 -7.80
CA ASN A 125 10.43 8.69 -6.48
C ASN A 125 10.95 7.72 -5.42
N VAL A 126 11.58 8.28 -4.40
CA VAL A 126 12.03 7.56 -3.21
C VAL A 126 11.44 8.26 -1.99
N SER A 127 10.96 7.48 -1.02
CA SER A 127 10.49 8.03 0.25
C SER A 127 11.49 7.75 1.35
N PHE A 128 11.78 8.78 2.16
CA PHE A 128 12.49 8.66 3.42
C PHE A 128 11.48 8.72 4.56
N GLY A 129 11.53 7.79 5.50
CA GLY A 129 10.65 7.77 6.66
C GLY A 129 11.39 7.48 7.95
N THR A 130 10.74 7.69 9.07
CA THR A 130 11.26 7.29 10.39
C THR A 130 11.24 5.78 10.55
N CYS A 131 12.33 5.17 10.99
CA CYS A 131 12.27 3.76 11.37
C CYS A 131 11.48 3.59 12.68
N TYR A 132 10.53 2.66 12.69
CA TYR A 132 9.79 2.26 13.90
C TYR A 132 9.97 0.76 14.10
N TYR A 133 10.25 0.39 15.35
CA TYR A 133 10.25 -0.99 15.78
C TYR A 133 8.87 -1.30 16.37
N PHE A 134 8.19 -2.28 15.79
CA PHE A 134 6.87 -2.69 16.22
C PHE A 134 7.00 -3.79 17.26
N SER A 135 6.44 -3.58 18.45
CA SER A 135 6.32 -4.64 19.45
C SER A 135 5.13 -5.56 19.15
N HIS A 136 4.04 -5.00 18.62
CA HIS A 136 2.82 -5.72 18.27
C HIS A 136 2.29 -5.20 16.94
N SER A 137 1.64 -6.07 16.17
CA SER A 137 1.01 -5.71 14.90
C SER A 137 -0.43 -6.22 14.85
N MET A 138 -1.37 -5.32 14.56
CA MET A 138 -2.78 -5.64 14.34
C MET A 138 -3.12 -5.42 12.87
N SER A 139 -4.03 -6.23 12.31
CA SER A 139 -4.59 -6.03 10.98
C SER A 139 -6.03 -5.55 11.10
N LEU A 140 -6.37 -4.43 10.43
CA LEU A 140 -7.71 -3.88 10.35
C LEU A 140 -8.09 -3.69 8.88
N LEU A 141 -9.28 -4.12 8.49
CA LEU A 141 -9.80 -4.00 7.13
C LEU A 141 -11.26 -3.55 7.21
N LEU A 142 -11.55 -2.39 6.62
CA LEU A 142 -12.91 -1.88 6.44
C LEU A 142 -13.31 -2.11 4.99
N LEU A 143 -14.37 -2.89 4.78
CA LEU A 143 -14.96 -3.15 3.47
C LEU A 143 -16.46 -2.89 3.56
N GLN A 144 -17.00 -2.22 2.54
CA GLN A 144 -18.43 -2.16 2.35
C GLN A 144 -18.91 -3.54 1.89
N SER A 145 -19.86 -4.12 2.62
CA SER A 145 -20.52 -5.36 2.20
C SER A 145 -21.43 -5.07 1.01
N SER A 146 -21.36 -5.89 -0.04
CA SER A 146 -22.26 -5.81 -1.19
C SER A 146 -23.71 -6.22 -0.85
N TYR A 147 -23.94 -6.78 0.34
CA TYR A 147 -25.26 -7.25 0.80
C TYR A 147 -26.01 -6.23 1.65
N VAL A 148 -25.35 -5.14 2.06
CA VAL A 148 -25.92 -4.11 2.94
C VAL A 148 -26.07 -2.85 2.10
N THR A 149 -27.28 -2.60 1.64
CA THR A 149 -27.63 -1.49 0.73
C THR A 149 -28.12 -0.24 1.45
N SER A 150 -28.43 -0.35 2.75
CA SER A 150 -28.88 0.77 3.59
C SER A 150 -28.24 0.73 4.98
N ALA A 151 -28.19 1.87 5.67
CA ALA A 151 -27.66 1.96 7.03
C ALA A 151 -28.54 1.22 8.07
N ASP A 152 -29.80 0.96 7.73
CA ASP A 152 -30.77 0.26 8.58
C ASP A 152 -30.59 -1.27 8.57
N ASP A 153 -29.82 -1.80 7.61
CA ASP A 153 -29.51 -3.23 7.47
C ASP A 153 -28.29 -3.67 8.29
N LEU A 154 -27.76 -2.82 9.19
CA LEU A 154 -26.61 -3.16 10.03
C LEU A 154 -27.02 -4.14 11.15
N PRO A 155 -26.50 -5.38 11.20
CA PRO A 155 -26.71 -6.23 12.35
C PRO A 155 -25.97 -5.64 13.55
N THR A 156 -26.64 -5.61 14.71
CA THR A 156 -26.05 -5.26 16.00
C THR A 156 -24.83 -6.14 16.25
N ILE A 157 -23.63 -5.57 16.16
CA ILE A 157 -22.38 -6.33 16.34
C ILE A 157 -22.18 -6.58 17.84
N THR A 158 -22.61 -7.75 18.32
CA THR A 158 -22.14 -8.30 19.61
C THR A 158 -20.78 -8.96 19.38
N GLY A 159 -19.72 -8.20 19.60
CA GLY A 159 -18.35 -8.70 19.47
C GLY A 159 -17.99 -9.68 20.57
N SER A 160 -17.44 -10.85 20.21
CA SER A 160 -16.65 -11.68 21.12
C SER A 160 -15.19 -11.62 20.68
N VAL A 161 -14.36 -11.03 21.53
CA VAL A 161 -12.91 -10.90 21.32
C VAL A 161 -12.27 -12.27 21.55
N LYS A 162 -11.69 -12.87 20.52
CA LYS A 162 -10.77 -14.01 20.66
C LYS A 162 -9.34 -13.51 20.49
N TYR A 163 -8.59 -13.49 21.59
CA TYR A 163 -7.14 -13.38 21.56
C TYR A 163 -6.53 -14.68 21.03
N ARG A 164 -5.43 -14.56 20.30
CA ARG A 164 -4.57 -15.66 19.89
C ARG A 164 -3.16 -15.41 20.39
#